data_AF-A0A523XNZ7-F1
#
_entry.id   AF-A0A523XNZ7-F1
#
_cell.length_a   1.000
_cell.length_b   1.000
_cell.length_c   1.000
_cell.angle_alpha   90.00
_cell.angle_beta   90.00
_cell.angle_gamma   90.00
#
_symmetry.space_group_name_H-M   'P 1'
#
loop_
_entity.id
_entity.type
_entity.pdbx_description
1 polymer ?
#
loop_
_entity_poly.entity_id
_entity_poly.type
_entity_poly.pdbx_seq_one_letter_code
_entity_poly.pdbx_strand_id
1 'polypeptide(L)'
;MYDRKTNPGILSRLSHGLSFYIRSGSEHIMFDIGLLGRFLMKNMRFLGISPDEITKIVFSHGHSDHVGGLRLFLEKRTILSCW
;
A
#
# COMPACT_ATOMS: atom_id res chain seq x y z
N MET A 1 4.58 4.47 -3.10
CA MET A 1 3.17 4.86 -3.16
C MET A 1 3.03 6.15 -3.95
N TYR A 2 2.59 6.01 -5.19
CA TYR A 2 2.22 7.13 -6.07
C TYR A 2 0.69 7.21 -6.13
N ASP A 3 0.13 8.41 -5.96
CA ASP A 3 -1.30 8.71 -6.14
C ASP A 3 -1.45 9.79 -7.22
N ARG A 4 -2.35 9.57 -8.17
CA ARG A 4 -2.61 10.48 -9.30
C ARG A 4 -3.45 11.71 -8.89
N LYS A 5 -4.08 11.74 -7.70
CA LYS A 5 -5.06 12.77 -7.33
C LYS A 5 -4.54 13.98 -6.52
N THR A 6 -3.32 13.98 -5.99
CA THR A 6 -2.81 15.12 -5.20
C THR A 6 -1.30 15.28 -5.32
N ASN A 7 -0.87 16.53 -5.49
CA ASN A 7 0.45 17.16 -5.29
C ASN A 7 1.66 16.21 -5.14
N PRO A 8 2.74 16.33 -5.96
CA PRO A 8 3.91 15.44 -5.94
C PRO A 8 4.76 15.62 -4.67
N GLY A 9 4.23 15.23 -3.52
CA GLY A 9 4.91 15.14 -2.23
C GLY A 9 5.38 13.71 -1.97
N ILE A 10 6.17 13.14 -2.88
CA ILE A 10 6.90 11.90 -2.59
C ILE A 10 8.04 12.26 -1.63
N LEU A 11 7.79 12.17 -0.33
CA LEU A 11 8.86 11.99 0.65
C LEU A 11 9.25 10.50 0.66
N SER A 12 9.89 10.04 -0.43
CA SER A 12 10.56 8.73 -0.46
C SER A 12 11.81 8.82 0.42
N ARG A 13 11.64 8.62 1.73
CA ARG A 13 12.78 8.16 2.53
C ARG A 13 13.04 6.72 2.07
N LEU A 14 14.08 6.59 1.26
CA LEU A 14 14.33 5.51 0.30
C LEU A 14 14.29 4.13 0.95
N SER A 15 13.35 3.31 0.48
CA SER A 15 13.36 1.86 0.60
C SER A 15 13.22 1.33 -0.81
N HIS A 16 13.97 0.28 -1.16
CA HIS A 16 13.71 -0.45 -2.40
C HIS A 16 12.26 -0.97 -2.41
N GLY A 17 11.68 -1.05 -3.61
CA GLY A 17 10.28 -1.41 -3.81
C GLY A 17 9.39 -0.24 -4.21
N LEU A 18 8.36 -0.56 -4.99
CA LEU A 18 7.36 0.39 -5.45
C LEU A 18 5.97 -0.11 -5.05
N SER A 19 5.06 0.83 -4.80
CA SER A 19 3.64 0.52 -4.57
C SER A 19 2.78 1.59 -5.22
N PHE A 20 1.62 1.18 -5.73
CA PHE A 20 0.60 2.05 -6.29
C PHE A 20 -0.72 1.86 -5.58
N TYR A 21 -1.42 2.97 -5.39
CA TYR A 21 -2.81 2.95 -4.96
C TYR A 21 -3.69 3.34 -6.14
N ILE A 22 -4.62 2.46 -6.50
CA ILE A 22 -5.50 2.63 -7.65
C ILE A 22 -6.94 2.57 -7.16
N ARG A 23 -7.75 3.58 -7.54
CA ARG A 23 -9.16 3.64 -7.20
C ARG A 23 -10.03 3.61 -8.46
N SER A 24 -10.99 2.68 -8.50
CA SER A 24 -11.96 2.55 -9.58
C SER A 24 -13.34 2.17 -9.00
N GLY A 25 -14.28 3.12 -8.97
CA GLY A 25 -15.58 2.91 -8.32
C GLY A 25 -15.43 2.58 -6.83
N SER A 26 -15.98 1.43 -6.42
CA SER A 26 -15.87 0.87 -5.07
C SER A 26 -14.60 0.03 -4.84
N GLU A 27 -13.77 -0.15 -5.86
CA GLU A 27 -12.53 -0.93 -5.76
C GLU A 27 -11.36 -0.02 -5.40
N HIS A 28 -10.61 -0.46 -4.40
CA HIS A 28 -9.44 0.21 -3.84
C HIS A 28 -8.29 -0.79 -3.86
N ILE A 29 -7.47 -0.71 -4.90
CA ILE A 29 -6.46 -1.70 -5.21
C ILE A 29 -5.10 -1.19 -4.75
N MET A 30 -4.41 -2.00 -3.95
CA MET A 30 -2.99 -1.82 -3.64
C MET A 30 -2.16 -2.73 -4.54
N PHE A 31 -1.41 -2.15 -5.46
CA PHE A 31 -0.48 -2.87 -6.33
C PHE A 31 0.92 -2.80 -5.73
N ASP A 32 1.44 -3.96 -5.30
CA ASP A 32 2.63 -4.13 -4.46
C ASP A 32 2.57 -3.39 -3.12
N ILE A 33 3.36 -3.85 -2.16
CA ILE A 33 3.34 -3.38 -0.77
C ILE A 33 4.74 -2.95 -0.27
N GLY A 34 5.74 -2.96 -1.15
CA GLY A 34 7.08 -2.47 -0.88
C GLY A 34 7.87 -3.38 0.08
N LEU A 35 9.16 -3.07 0.26
CA LEU A 35 10.03 -3.84 1.16
C LEU A 35 9.69 -3.66 2.64
N LEU A 36 9.36 -2.43 3.06
CA LEU A 36 9.26 -2.07 4.48
C LEU A 36 7.92 -1.43 4.79
N GLY A 37 7.05 -2.19 5.46
CA GLY A 37 5.66 -1.77 5.74
C GLY A 37 5.53 -0.42 6.46
N ARG A 38 6.51 -0.01 7.28
CA ARG A 38 6.48 1.30 7.97
C ARG A 38 6.39 2.47 7.00
N PHE A 39 7.01 2.36 5.82
CA PHE A 39 6.95 3.40 4.79
C PHE A 39 5.62 3.38 4.05
N LEU A 40 5.08 2.19 3.78
CA LEU A 40 3.71 2.06 3.27
C LEU A 40 2.72 2.74 4.22
N MET A 41 2.75 2.41 5.51
CA MET A 41 1.86 3.01 6.51
C MET A 41 2.01 4.53 6.62
N LYS A 42 3.24 5.05 6.53
CA LYS A 42 3.50 6.49 6.52
C LYS A 42 2.87 7.16 5.30
N ASN A 43 3.01 6.57 4.11
CA ASN A 43 2.46 7.11 2.87
C ASN A 43 0.92 7.05 2.88
N MET A 44 0.33 5.92 3.32
CA MET A 44 -1.12 5.78 3.45
C MET A 44 -1.69 6.83 4.40
N ARG A 45 -1.05 7.04 5.56
CA ARG A 45 -1.43 8.11 6.50
C ARG A 45 -1.33 9.50 5.88
N PHE A 46 -0.24 9.78 5.16
CA PHE A 46 -0.04 11.08 4.49
C PHE A 46 -1.12 11.36 3.44
N LEU A 47 -1.56 10.32 2.72
CA LEU A 47 -2.62 10.39 1.71
C LEU A 47 -4.03 10.24 2.30
N GLY A 48 -4.17 10.10 3.62
CA GLY A 48 -5.48 9.92 4.27
C GLY A 48 -6.19 8.61 3.94
N ILE A 49 -5.44 7.56 3.59
CA ILE A 49 -5.97 6.24 3.21
C ILE A 49 -5.81 5.27 4.39
N SER A 50 -6.90 4.61 4.77
CA SER A 50 -6.90 3.52 5.75
C SER A 50 -6.53 2.18 5.10
N PRO A 51 -5.76 1.29 5.78
CA PRO A 51 -5.56 -0.09 5.34
C PRO A 51 -6.86 -0.86 5.12
N ASP A 52 -7.91 -0.55 5.90
CA ASP A 52 -9.22 -1.20 5.79
C ASP A 52 -9.99 -0.80 4.52
N GLU A 53 -9.65 0.33 3.89
CA GLU A 53 -10.27 0.74 2.62
C GLU A 53 -9.81 -0.13 1.45
N ILE A 54 -8.64 -0.78 1.55
CA ILE A 54 -8.10 -1.58 0.44
C ILE A 54 -8.95 -2.83 0.27
N THR A 55 -9.58 -2.97 -0.89
CA THR A 55 -10.43 -4.11 -1.25
C THR A 55 -9.61 -5.27 -1.84
N LYS A 56 -8.52 -4.95 -2.56
CA LYS A 56 -7.69 -5.93 -3.27
C LYS A 56 -6.22 -5.59 -3.17
N ILE A 57 -5.38 -6.62 -3.10
CA ILE A 57 -3.93 -6.50 -3.21
C ILE A 57 -3.49 -7.32 -4.41
N VAL A 58 -2.66 -6.72 -5.27
CA VAL A 58 -2.06 -7.39 -6.43
C VAL A 58 -0.55 -7.33 -6.25
N PHE A 59 0.12 -8.47 -6.35
CA PHE A 59 1.58 -8.53 -6.37
C PHE A 59 2.07 -8.69 -7.80
N SER A 60 3.06 -7.89 -8.20
CA SER A 60 3.71 -8.07 -9.49
C SER A 60 4.51 -9.38 -9.55
N HIS A 61 5.23 -9.71 -8.47
CA HIS A 61 5.95 -10.96 -8.26
C HIS A 61 6.37 -11.12 -6.79
N GLY A 62 6.97 -12.27 -6.44
CA GLY A 62 7.23 -12.68 -5.05
C GLY A 62 8.53 -12.20 -4.41
N HIS A 63 9.24 -11.22 -4.98
CA HIS A 63 10.46 -10.70 -4.34
C HIS A 63 10.13 -9.82 -3.13
N SER A 64 11.05 -9.79 -2.17
CA SER A 64 10.83 -9.14 -0.86
C SER A 64 10.54 -7.65 -0.96
N ASP A 65 11.04 -6.97 -1.98
CA ASP A 65 10.80 -5.54 -2.22
C ASP A 65 9.39 -5.25 -2.76
N HIS A 66 8.61 -6.27 -3.11
CA HIS A 66 7.21 -6.16 -3.52
C HIS A 66 6.24 -6.61 -2.42
N VAL A 67 6.64 -7.59 -1.59
CA VAL A 67 5.75 -8.23 -0.60
C VAL A 67 6.11 -7.94 0.86
N GLY A 68 7.27 -7.33 1.13
CA GLY A 68 7.85 -7.23 2.48
C GLY A 68 7.02 -6.44 3.49
N GLY A 69 6.19 -5.50 3.06
CA GLY A 69 5.27 -4.76 3.92
C GLY A 69 3.99 -5.51 4.32
N LEU A 70 3.74 -6.72 3.78
CA LEU A 70 2.45 -7.41 3.90
C LEU A 70 2.06 -7.69 5.35
N ARG A 71 3.02 -8.16 6.16
CA ARG A 71 2.76 -8.45 7.58
C ARG A 71 2.22 -7.23 8.33
N LEU A 72 2.93 -6.10 8.25
CA LEU A 72 2.50 -4.89 8.96
C LEU A 72 1.20 -4.33 8.38
N PHE A 73 1.00 -4.45 7.07
CA PHE A 73 -0.26 -4.07 6.44
C PHE A 73 -1.44 -4.84 7.05
N LEU A 74 -1.33 -6.18 7.16
CA LEU A 74 -2.37 -7.03 7.75
C LEU A 74 -2.56 -6.74 9.25
N GLU A 75 -1.49 -6.53 10.01
CA GLU A 75 -1.56 -6.14 11.44
C GLU A 75 -2.28 -4.80 11.66
N LYS A 76 -2.39 -3.95 10.63
CA LYS A 76 -3.09 -2.66 10.69
C LYS A 76 -4.51 -2.69 10.16
N ARG A 77 -4.97 -3.82 9.63
CA ARG A 77 -6.37 -4.01 9.28
C ARG A 77 -7.16 -4.42 10.51
N THR A 78 -8.34 -3.84 10.65
CA THR A 78 -9.35 -4.27 11.62
C THR A 78 -10.34 -5.24 10.98
N ILE A 79 -10.45 -5.23 9.66
CA ILE A 79 -11.29 -6.14 8.88
C ILE A 79 -10.40 -7.24 8.31
N LEU A 80 -10.49 -8.43 8.91
CA LEU A 80 -9.90 -9.66 8.41
C LEU A 80 -11.01 -10.52 7.78
N SER A 81 -11.21 -10.39 6.47
CA SER A 81 -12.03 -11.33 5.71
C SER A 81 -11.12 -12.36 5.04
N CYS A 82 -11.13 -13.60 5.54
CA CYS A 82 -10.49 -14.73 4.87
C CYS A 82 -11.59 -15.47 4.11
N TRP A 83 -11.48 -15.49 2.78
CA TRP A 83 -12.28 -16.34 1.90
C TRP A 83 -11.35 -17.13 1.02
#